data_AF-A0A7W4P8T3-F1
#
_entry.id   AF-A0A7W4P8T3-F1
#
_cell.length_a   1.000
_cell.length_b   1.000
_cell.length_c   1.000
_cell.angle_alpha   90.00
_cell.angle_beta   90.00
_cell.angle_gamma   90.00
#
_symmetry.space_group_name_H-M   'P 1'
#
loop_
_entity.id
_entity.type
_entity.pdbx_description
1 polymer ?
#
loop_
_entity_poly.entity_id
_entity_poly.type
_entity_poly.pdbx_seq_one_letter_code
_entity_poly.pdbx_strand_id
1 'polypeptide(L)'
;MSPIYWNSLAGGSLIGLACSAYLLLNGRIAGISGLLAQTLSGRNIWPGAALLLGLVSGPLLWRLMTGVWPEMTIRAPWSVVLISGFLVGFGTRLGNGCTSGHGVIGLARLSPRSIVAVICFLGTGMATATIVHLLTGT
;
A
#
# COMPACT_ATOMS: atom_id res chain seq x y z
N MET A 1 -15.31 20.33 -13.38
CA MET A 1 -14.56 19.17 -12.84
C MET A 1 -15.45 17.95 -12.93
N SER A 2 -15.01 16.87 -13.58
CA SER A 2 -15.81 15.63 -13.63
C SER A 2 -15.94 15.00 -12.24
N PRO A 3 -17.06 14.31 -11.94
CA PRO A 3 -17.31 13.66 -10.65
C PRO A 3 -16.24 12.63 -10.24
N ILE A 4 -15.42 12.18 -11.19
CA ILE A 4 -14.29 11.26 -10.97
C ILE A 4 -13.22 11.86 -10.02
N TYR A 5 -12.94 13.16 -10.12
CA TYR A 5 -11.87 13.80 -9.34
C TYR A 5 -12.23 13.90 -7.86
N TRP A 6 -13.52 14.09 -7.56
CA TRP A 6 -14.00 14.19 -6.18
C TRP A 6 -13.82 12.88 -5.42
N ASN A 7 -14.09 11.74 -6.08
CA ASN A 7 -13.90 10.42 -5.49
C ASN A 7 -12.43 10.13 -5.18
N SER A 8 -11.52 10.45 -6.10
CA SER A 8 -10.08 10.28 -5.88
C SER A 8 -9.56 11.17 -4.74
N LEU A 9 -10.05 12.41 -4.65
CA LEU A 9 -9.68 13.33 -3.58
C LEU A 9 -10.23 12.88 -2.22
N ALA A 10 -11.49 12.43 -2.18
CA ALA A 10 -12.10 11.88 -0.98
C ALA A 10 -11.36 10.62 -0.48
N GLY A 11 -11.05 9.69 -1.38
CA GLY A 11 -10.27 8.50 -1.03
C GLY A 11 -8.86 8.84 -0.52
N GLY A 12 -8.14 9.72 -1.24
CA GLY A 12 -6.80 10.15 -0.85
C GLY A 12 -6.77 10.87 0.49
N SER A 13 -7.72 11.76 0.75
CA SER A 13 -7.83 12.47 2.04
C SER A 13 -8.18 11.53 3.20
N LEU A 14 -9.06 10.54 3.00
CA LEU A 14 -9.36 9.50 4.00
C LEU A 14 -8.13 8.68 4.37
N ILE A 15 -7.36 8.22 3.38
CA ILE A 15 -6.11 7.47 3.61
C ILE A 15 -5.08 8.34 4.32
N GLY A 16 -4.91 9.59 3.89
CA GLY A 16 -3.99 10.55 4.50
C GLY A 16 -4.34 10.83 5.96
N LEU A 17 -5.62 11.04 6.26
CA LEU A 17 -6.12 11.26 7.63
C LEU A 17 -5.91 10.03 8.50
N ALA A 18 -6.22 8.82 8.01
CA ALA A 18 -6.01 7.58 8.75
C ALA A 18 -4.51 7.37 9.09
N CYS A 19 -3.62 7.56 8.13
CA CYS A 19 -2.18 7.47 8.32
C CYS A 19 -1.63 8.55 9.28
N SER A 20 -2.14 9.78 9.18
CA SER A 20 -1.73 10.90 10.04
C SER A 20 -2.22 10.71 11.48
N ALA A 21 -3.46 10.28 11.67
CA ALA A 21 -4.00 9.91 12.97
C ALA A 21 -3.19 8.78 13.61
N TYR A 22 -2.85 7.74 12.84
CA TYR A 22 -2.01 6.64 13.32
C TYR A 22 -0.64 7.14 13.81
N LEU A 23 0.00 8.00 13.03
CA LEU A 23 1.29 8.61 13.33
C LEU A 23 1.25 9.49 14.58
N LEU A 24 0.21 10.30 14.74
CA LEU A 24 0.04 11.20 15.88
C LEU A 24 -0.27 10.44 17.16
N LEU A 25 -1.12 9.42 17.10
CA LEU A 25 -1.53 8.64 18.28
C LEU A 25 -0.45 7.67 18.75
N ASN A 26 0.33 7.08 17.84
CA ASN A 26 1.29 6.03 18.18
C ASN A 26 2.77 6.45 18.02
N GLY A 27 3.04 7.65 17.49
CA GLY A 27 4.40 8.13 17.22
C GLY A 27 5.16 7.33 16.16
N ARG A 28 4.50 6.41 15.44
CA ARG A 28 5.12 5.46 14.51
C ARG A 28 4.63 5.67 13.08
N ILE A 29 5.51 5.45 12.12
CA ILE A 29 5.21 5.55 10.69
C ILE A 29 4.25 4.40 10.32
N ALA A 30 3.07 4.74 9.80
CA ALA A 30 2.11 3.79 9.25
C ALA A 30 2.64 3.22 7.93
N GLY A 31 3.27 2.04 8.00
CA GLY A 31 3.64 1.24 6.83
C GLY A 31 3.04 -0.15 6.94
N ILE A 32 2.33 -0.61 5.92
CA ILE A 32 1.58 -1.88 5.95
C ILE A 32 2.50 -3.06 6.30
N SER A 33 3.66 -3.17 5.65
CA SER A 33 4.66 -4.23 5.97
C SER A 33 5.20 -4.13 7.39
N GLY A 34 5.37 -2.91 7.90
CA GLY A 34 5.84 -2.65 9.27
C GLY A 34 4.79 -3.01 10.31
N LEU A 35 3.52 -2.73 10.03
CA LEU A 35 2.37 -3.04 10.89
C LEU A 35 2.12 -4.55 10.96
N LEU A 36 2.17 -5.23 9.82
CA LEU A 36 2.11 -6.69 9.75
C LEU A 36 3.24 -7.32 10.58
N ALA A 37 4.48 -6.86 10.40
CA ALA A 37 5.62 -7.37 11.15
C ALA A 37 5.50 -7.10 12.67
N GLN A 38 4.98 -5.94 13.08
CA GLN A 38 4.75 -5.62 14.49
C GLN A 38 3.68 -6.50 15.12
N THR A 39 2.58 -6.73 14.37
CA THR A 39 1.46 -7.58 14.79
C THR A 39 1.91 -9.03 14.94
N LEU A 40 2.66 -9.56 13.97
CA LEU A 40 3.24 -10.91 14.07
C LEU A 40 4.26 -11.05 15.21
N SER A 41 5.01 -9.97 15.51
CA SER A 41 5.99 -9.99 16.61
C SER A 41 5.35 -9.75 18.00
N GLY A 42 4.02 -9.63 18.09
CA GLY A 42 3.30 -9.42 19.35
C GLY A 42 3.51 -8.06 20.03
N ARG A 43 4.21 -7.12 19.37
CA ARG A 43 4.57 -5.82 19.96
C ARG A 43 3.53 -4.78 19.56
N ASN A 44 2.73 -4.28 20.51
CA ASN A 44 1.69 -3.26 20.31
C ASN A 44 0.70 -3.60 19.17
N ILE A 45 0.01 -4.74 19.33
CA ILE A 45 -0.96 -5.29 18.37
C ILE A 45 -2.17 -4.37 18.10
N TRP A 46 -2.67 -3.65 19.10
CA TRP A 46 -3.94 -2.93 19.04
C TRP A 46 -4.03 -1.88 17.92
N PRO A 47 -3.13 -0.87 17.86
CA PRO A 47 -3.22 0.16 16.84
C PRO A 47 -2.94 -0.42 15.45
N GLY A 48 -1.96 -1.31 15.31
CA GLY A 48 -1.62 -1.92 14.02
C GLY A 48 -2.73 -2.80 13.47
N ALA A 49 -3.34 -3.63 14.32
CA ALA A 49 -4.48 -4.45 13.98
C ALA A 49 -5.69 -3.59 13.60
N ALA A 50 -5.96 -2.47 14.29
CA ALA A 50 -7.07 -1.59 13.93
C ALA A 50 -6.92 -1.02 12.50
N LEU A 51 -5.72 -0.58 12.11
CA LEU A 51 -5.50 -0.08 10.75
C LEU A 51 -5.56 -1.20 9.71
N LEU A 52 -5.02 -2.38 10.02
CA LEU A 52 -5.07 -3.54 9.13
C LEU A 52 -6.50 -4.06 8.95
N LEU A 53 -7.27 -4.15 10.04
CA LEU A 53 -8.69 -4.52 10.01
C LEU A 53 -9.49 -3.49 9.22
N GLY A 54 -9.23 -2.19 9.41
CA GLY A 54 -9.83 -1.13 8.60
C GLY A 54 -9.57 -1.34 7.10
N LEU A 55 -8.31 -1.59 6.72
CA LEU A 55 -7.92 -1.83 5.34
C LEU A 55 -8.58 -3.08 4.74
N VAL A 56 -8.60 -4.19 5.48
CA VAL A 56 -9.24 -5.46 5.06
C VAL A 56 -10.77 -5.35 5.02
N SER A 57 -11.35 -4.55 5.91
CA SER A 57 -12.80 -4.31 5.93
C SER A 57 -13.30 -3.44 4.78
N GLY A 58 -12.44 -2.65 4.13
CA GLY A 58 -12.80 -1.77 3.03
C GLY A 58 -13.57 -2.46 1.88
N PRO A 59 -13.00 -3.50 1.24
CA PRO A 59 -13.70 -4.26 0.21
C PRO A 59 -14.97 -4.96 0.72
N LEU A 60 -15.00 -5.34 2.01
CA LEU A 60 -16.18 -5.97 2.61
C LEU A 60 -17.31 -4.96 2.79
N LEU A 61 -17.00 -3.74 3.22
CA LEU A 61 -17.95 -2.63 3.33
C LEU A 61 -18.47 -2.23 1.95
N TRP A 62 -17.58 -2.21 0.94
CA TRP A 62 -17.97 -1.98 -0.45
C TRP A 62 -18.98 -3.02 -0.93
N ARG A 63 -18.73 -4.31 -0.65
CA ARG A 63 -19.67 -5.39 -0.96
C ARG A 63 -21.01 -5.19 -0.25
N LEU A 64 -21.01 -4.77 1.01
CA LEU A 64 -22.24 -4.57 1.79
C LEU A 64 -23.09 -3.40 1.24
N MET A 65 -22.43 -2.33 0.78
CA MET A 65 -23.10 -1.13 0.25
C MET A 65 -23.59 -1.30 -1.19
N THR A 66 -22.79 -1.94 -2.05
CA THR A 66 -23.08 -2.04 -3.49
C THR A 66 -23.68 -3.38 -3.91
N GLY A 67 -23.60 -4.40 -3.04
CA GLY A 67 -24.04 -5.76 -3.34
C GLY A 67 -23.11 -6.53 -4.30
N VAL A 68 -22.09 -5.88 -4.87
CA VAL A 68 -21.21 -6.43 -5.90
C VAL A 68 -19.78 -6.48 -5.37
N TRP A 69 -19.05 -7.54 -5.72
CA TRP A 69 -17.61 -7.59 -5.48
C TRP A 69 -16.88 -6.70 -6.49
N PRO A 70 -15.82 -5.97 -6.09
CA PRO A 70 -14.98 -5.28 -7.04
C PRO A 70 -14.43 -6.28 -8.07
N GLU A 71 -14.55 -5.95 -9.36
CA GLU A 71 -14.05 -6.81 -10.44
C GLU A 71 -12.53 -6.98 -10.32
N MET A 72 -12.09 -8.17 -9.90
CA MET A 72 -10.67 -8.52 -9.82
C MET A 72 -10.29 -9.39 -11.03
N THR A 73 -9.75 -8.76 -12.06
CA THR A 73 -9.20 -9.48 -13.21
C THR A 73 -7.72 -9.79 -12.97
N ILE A 74 -7.42 -11.00 -12.51
CA ILE A 74 -6.03 -11.49 -12.38
C ILE A 74 -5.66 -12.20 -13.68
N ARG A 75 -4.90 -11.53 -14.54
CA ARG A 75 -4.41 -12.10 -15.82
C ARG A 75 -3.07 -12.85 -15.69
N ALA A 76 -2.53 -12.99 -14.47
CA ALA A 76 -1.23 -13.62 -14.22
C ALA A 76 -1.38 -15.04 -13.64
N PRO A 77 -0.47 -15.98 -14.00
CA PRO A 77 -0.47 -17.31 -13.40
C PRO A 77 -0.10 -17.24 -11.91
N TRP A 78 -0.60 -18.18 -11.11
CA TRP A 78 -0.35 -18.25 -9.66
C TRP A 78 1.13 -18.26 -9.27
N SER A 79 1.99 -18.82 -10.12
CA SER A 79 3.45 -18.80 -9.93
C SER A 79 3.99 -17.37 -9.86
N VAL A 80 3.56 -16.50 -10.78
CA VAL A 80 3.98 -15.08 -10.81
C VAL A 80 3.46 -14.34 -9.59
N VAL A 81 2.23 -14.62 -9.15
CA VAL A 81 1.65 -13.99 -7.94
C VAL A 81 2.45 -14.37 -6.69
N LEU A 82 2.78 -15.65 -6.51
CA LEU A 82 3.56 -16.12 -5.37
C LEU A 82 4.99 -15.58 -5.37
N ILE A 83 5.66 -15.65 -6.52
CA ILE A 83 7.05 -15.18 -6.66
C ILE A 83 7.12 -13.66 -6.47
N SER A 84 6.23 -12.88 -7.10
CA SER A 84 6.19 -11.43 -6.95
C SER A 84 5.88 -11.02 -5.50
N GLY A 85 4.93 -11.69 -4.84
CA GLY A 85 4.63 -11.46 -3.43
C GLY A 85 5.85 -11.69 -2.52
N PHE A 86 6.58 -12.77 -2.76
CA PHE A 86 7.83 -13.05 -2.02
C PHE A 86 8.90 -11.99 -2.28
N LEU A 87 9.15 -11.63 -3.54
CA LEU A 87 10.13 -10.60 -3.91
C LEU A 87 9.78 -9.24 -3.29
N VAL A 88 8.52 -8.84 -3.32
CA VAL A 88 8.05 -7.58 -2.70
C VAL A 88 8.22 -7.64 -1.20
N GLY A 89 7.84 -8.75 -0.55
CA GLY A 89 8.03 -8.95 0.89
C GLY A 89 9.50 -8.80 1.29
N PHE A 90 10.40 -9.52 0.61
CA PHE A 90 11.83 -9.44 0.82
C PHE A 90 12.38 -8.03 0.57
N GLY A 91 12.00 -7.39 -0.54
CA GLY A 91 12.43 -6.04 -0.91
C GLY A 91 12.00 -4.98 0.11
N THR A 92 10.77 -5.05 0.63
CA THR A 92 10.31 -4.11 1.67
C THR A 92 11.08 -4.26 2.98
N ARG A 93 11.57 -5.48 3.29
CA ARG A 93 12.42 -5.70 4.46
C ARG A 93 13.82 -5.12 4.25
N LEU A 94 14.39 -5.31 3.06
CA LEU A 94 15.70 -4.76 2.70
C LEU A 94 15.69 -3.23 2.67
N GLY A 95 14.63 -2.62 2.15
CA GLY A 95 14.42 -1.17 2.12
C GLY A 95 13.98 -0.55 3.45
N ASN A 96 13.91 -1.33 4.53
CA ASN A 96 13.42 -0.92 5.86
C ASN A 96 12.07 -0.19 5.82
N GLY A 97 11.19 -0.58 4.88
CA GLY A 97 9.95 0.15 4.63
C GLY A 97 9.23 -0.32 3.37
N CYS A 98 8.00 0.15 3.22
CA CYS A 98 7.15 -0.12 2.06
C CYS A 98 6.73 1.18 1.39
N THR A 99 6.17 1.08 0.18
CA THR A 99 5.68 2.22 -0.60
C THR A 99 4.63 3.05 0.14
N SER A 100 3.76 2.44 0.95
CA SER A 100 2.78 3.19 1.74
C SER A 100 3.43 4.02 2.86
N GLY A 101 4.42 3.47 3.58
CA GLY A 101 5.13 4.19 4.64
C GLY A 101 6.05 5.29 4.11
N HIS A 102 6.81 5.00 3.07
CA HIS A 102 7.69 5.98 2.42
C HIS A 102 6.92 7.01 1.59
N GLY A 103 5.87 6.57 0.89
CA GLY A 103 5.05 7.43 0.04
C GLY A 103 4.15 8.35 0.85
N VAL A 104 3.24 7.82 1.67
CA VAL A 104 2.22 8.63 2.33
C VAL A 104 2.83 9.51 3.42
N ILE A 105 3.54 8.92 4.38
CA ILE A 105 4.08 9.66 5.52
C ILE A 105 5.50 10.17 5.26
N GLY A 106 6.34 9.38 4.59
CA GLY A 106 7.74 9.71 4.36
C GLY A 106 7.96 10.90 3.41
N LEU A 107 7.14 11.04 2.36
CA LEU A 107 7.13 12.21 1.48
C LEU A 107 6.47 13.42 2.17
N ALA A 108 5.40 13.22 2.93
CA ALA A 108 4.77 14.30 3.69
C ALA A 108 5.71 14.93 4.73
N ARG A 109 6.70 14.17 5.23
CA ARG A 109 7.78 14.67 6.11
C ARG A 109 9.00 15.23 5.35
N LEU A 110 8.95 15.32 4.01
CA LEU A 110 10.05 15.74 3.13
C LEU A 110 11.39 15.05 3.43
N SER A 111 11.36 13.77 3.80
CA SER A 111 12.60 13.07 4.14
C SER A 111 13.35 12.63 2.87
N PRO A 112 14.64 13.00 2.71
CA PRO A 112 15.40 12.71 1.48
C PRO A 112 15.54 11.21 1.22
N ARG A 113 15.76 10.42 2.28
CA ARG A 113 15.76 8.95 2.22
C ARG A 113 14.46 8.37 1.62
N SER A 114 13.34 9.01 1.86
CA SER A 114 12.04 8.52 1.41
C SER A 114 11.73 8.93 -0.01
N ILE A 115 12.19 10.11 -0.42
CA ILE A 115 12.12 10.54 -1.81
C ILE A 115 12.90 9.56 -2.70
N VAL A 116 14.15 9.24 -2.32
CA VAL A 116 14.98 8.28 -3.05
C VAL A 116 14.31 6.91 -3.11
N ALA A 117 13.81 6.41 -1.97
CA ALA A 117 13.13 5.11 -1.93
C ALA A 117 11.89 5.07 -2.86
N VAL A 118 11.06 6.12 -2.84
CA VAL A 118 9.88 6.20 -3.71
C VAL A 118 10.26 6.27 -5.18
N ILE A 119 11.27 7.07 -5.55
CA ILE A 119 11.77 7.14 -6.93
C ILE A 119 12.26 5.76 -7.38
N CYS A 120 13.01 5.04 -6.55
CA CYS A 120 13.47 3.70 -6.87
C CYS A 120 12.29 2.72 -7.02
N PHE A 121 11.33 2.68 -6.10
CA PHE A 121 10.19 1.75 -6.17
C PHE A 121 9.29 2.03 -7.38
N LEU A 122 8.97 3.31 -7.61
CA LEU A 122 8.11 3.70 -8.72
C LEU A 122 8.85 3.52 -10.06
N GLY A 123 10.13 3.90 -10.10
CA GLY A 123 10.99 3.76 -11.28
C GLY A 123 11.18 2.31 -11.70
N THR A 124 11.49 1.40 -10.76
CA THR A 124 11.60 -0.03 -11.07
C THR A 124 10.26 -0.63 -11.44
N GLY A 125 9.17 -0.26 -10.76
CA GLY A 125 7.82 -0.71 -11.12
C GLY A 125 7.41 -0.31 -12.54
N MET A 126 7.65 0.94 -12.93
CA MET A 126 7.40 1.43 -14.30
C MET A 126 8.28 0.72 -15.32
N ALA A 127 9.57 0.51 -15.02
CA ALA A 127 10.48 -0.20 -15.90
C ALA A 127 10.04 -1.66 -16.09
N THR A 128 9.73 -2.38 -15.00
CA THR A 128 9.25 -3.77 -15.05
C THR A 128 7.92 -3.87 -15.80
N ALA A 129 6.97 -2.98 -15.54
CA ALA A 129 5.69 -2.96 -16.26
C ALA A 129 5.89 -2.75 -17.77
N THR A 130 6.74 -1.79 -18.15
CA THR A 130 7.07 -1.53 -19.56
C THR A 130 7.75 -2.73 -20.21
N ILE A 131 8.73 -3.35 -19.54
CA ILE A 131 9.45 -4.51 -20.07
C ILE A 131 8.49 -5.70 -20.24
N VAL A 132 7.65 -5.98 -19.24
CA VAL A 132 6.68 -7.09 -19.32
C VAL A 132 5.65 -6.85 -20.42
N HIS A 133 5.18 -5.61 -20.57
CA HIS A 133 4.28 -5.22 -21.65
C HIS A 133 4.92 -5.45 -23.03
N LEU A 134 6.19 -5.05 -23.20
CA LEU A 134 6.94 -5.26 -24.44
C LEU A 134 7.17 -6.76 -24.75
N LEU A 135 7.38 -7.59 -23.73
CA LEU A 135 7.62 -9.02 -23.90
C LEU A 135 6.34 -9.83 -24.12
N THR A 136 5.23 -9.42 -23.50
CA THR A 136 3.96 -10.19 -23.49
C THR A 136 2.94 -9.64 -24.49
N GLY A 137 3.11 -8.40 -24.97
CA GLY A 137 2.20 -7.74 -25.91
C GLY A 137 0.82 -7.41 -25.34
N THR A 138 0.67 -7.45 -24.01
CA THR A 138 -0.57 -7.14 -23.26
C THR A 138 -0.35 -5.93 -22.38
#